data_AF-I3L2B3-F1
#
_entry.id   AF-I3L2B3-F1
#
_cell.length_a   1.000
_cell.length_b   1.000
_cell.length_c   1.000
_cell.angle_alpha   90.00
_cell.angle_beta   90.00
_cell.angle_gamma   90.00
#
_symmetry.space_group_name_H-M   'P 1'
#
loop_
_entity.id
_entity.type
_entity.pdbx_description
1 polymer ?
#
loop_
_entity_poly.entity_id
_entity_poly.type
_entity_poly.pdbx_seq_one_letter_code
_entity_poly.pdbx_strand_id
1 'polypeptide(L)' 'MEGDFSVCRNCKRHVVSANFTLHEAYCLRFLVLCPECEEPVPKETMEEHCKLEHQQGKEFQLLKGKSTVIIATK' A
#
# COMPACT_ATOMS: atom_id res chain seq x y z
N MET A 1 -12.06 22.06 16.41
CA MET A 1 -10.60 22.27 16.34
C MET A 1 -10.23 22.11 14.88
N GLU A 2 -10.04 23.21 14.17
CA GLU A 2 -9.50 23.17 12.80
C GLU A 2 -8.01 22.84 12.94
N GLY A 3 -7.63 21.64 12.52
CA GLY A 3 -6.24 21.20 12.53
C GLY A 3 -5.49 21.89 11.40
N ASP A 4 -4.35 22.48 11.71
CA ASP A 4 -3.43 22.94 10.67
C ASP A 4 -2.88 21.73 9.89
N PHE A 5 -2.68 21.89 8.59
CA PHE A 5 -2.20 20.83 7.69
C PHE A 5 -0.94 21.27 6.96
N SER A 6 0.01 20.36 6.86
CA SER A 6 1.24 20.52 6.09
C SER A 6 1.30 19.48 4.97
N VAL A 7 1.90 19.84 3.83
CA VAL A 7 2.04 18.93 2.68
C VAL A 7 3.36 18.18 2.76
N CYS A 8 3.29 16.85 2.76
CA CYS A 8 4.49 16.01 2.74
C CYS A 8 5.18 16.10 1.37
N ARG A 9 6.48 16.41 1.35
CA ARG A 9 7.22 16.49 0.08
C ARG A 9 7.46 15.13 -0.60
N ASN A 10 7.46 14.04 0.16
CA ASN A 10 7.68 12.70 -0.37
C ASN A 10 6.41 12.12 -1.01
N CYS A 11 5.31 12.05 -0.25
CA CYS A 11 4.06 11.45 -0.74
C CYS A 11 2.98 12.44 -1.23
N LYS A 12 3.25 13.74 -1.19
CA LYS A 12 2.35 14.83 -1.64
C LYS A 12 1.01 14.95 -0.91
N ARG A 13 0.78 14.19 0.17
CA ARG A 13 -0.45 14.24 0.96
C ARG A 13 -0.46 15.39 1.97
N HIS A 14 -1.66 15.90 2.25
CA HIS A 14 -1.93 16.77 3.40
C HIS A 14 -1.92 15.94 4.68
N VAL A 15 -1.15 16.38 5.66
CA VAL A 15 -0.98 15.70 6.94
C VAL A 15 -1.19 16.73 8.03
N VAL A 16 -1.94 16.37 9.07
CA VAL A 16 -2.13 17.25 10.23
C VAL A 16 -0.78 17.64 10.80
N SER A 17 -0.53 18.94 10.98
CA SER A 17 0.76 19.49 11.41
C SER A 17 1.26 18.83 12.71
N ALA A 18 0.36 18.49 13.64
CA ALA A 18 0.67 17.78 14.88
C ALA A 18 1.33 16.40 14.67
N ASN A 19 1.05 15.72 13.55
CA ASN A 19 1.58 14.40 13.22
C ASN A 19 2.65 14.43 12.12
N PHE A 20 3.02 15.62 11.63
CA PHE A 20 3.84 15.75 10.43
C PHE A 20 5.22 15.11 10.57
N THR A 21 5.92 15.32 11.70
CA THR A 21 7.25 14.75 11.94
C THR A 21 7.24 13.22 11.93
N LEU A 22 6.23 12.61 12.57
CA LEU A 22 6.07 11.16 12.58
C LEU A 22 5.78 10.63 11.17
N HIS A 23 4.86 11.28 10.47
CA HIS A 23 4.54 10.95 9.09
C HIS A 23 5.76 11.07 8.19
N GLU A 24 6.54 12.14 8.28
CA GLU A 24 7.71 12.38 7.43
C GLU A 24 8.77 11.29 7.61
N ALA A 25 9.08 10.93 8.86
CA ALA A 25 10.00 9.85 9.16
C ALA A 25 9.53 8.50 8.60
N TYR A 26 8.25 8.16 8.79
CA TYR A 26 7.65 6.94 8.24
C TYR A 26 7.67 6.95 6.71
N CYS A 27 7.21 8.06 6.12
CA CYS A 27 7.05 8.22 4.70
C CYS A 27 8.39 8.09 3.97
N LEU A 28 9.44 8.78 4.43
CA LEU A 28 10.78 8.70 3.83
C LEU A 28 11.37 7.29 3.92
N ARG A 29 11.15 6.62 5.05
CA ARG A 29 11.73 5.29 5.28
C ARG A 29 11.00 4.21 4.49
N PHE A 30 9.67 4.22 4.47
CA PHE A 30 8.88 3.07 4.07
C PHE A 30 8.03 3.28 2.82
N LEU A 31 7.70 4.52 2.44
CA LEU A 31 6.84 4.79 1.29
C LEU A 31 7.64 5.27 0.07
N VAL A 32 7.13 4.94 -1.10
CA VAL A 32 7.59 5.45 -2.40
C VAL A 32 6.36 5.68 -3.29
N LEU A 33 6.42 6.67 -4.19
CA LEU A 33 5.35 6.89 -5.15
C LEU A 33 5.42 5.86 -6.27
N CYS A 34 4.27 5.29 -6.63
CA CYS A 34 4.16 4.45 -7.82
C CYS A 34 4.45 5.29 -9.07
N PRO A 35 5.29 4.83 -10.01
CA PRO A 35 5.61 5.58 -11.21
C PRO A 35 4.44 5.65 -12.22
N GLU A 36 3.43 4.79 -12.08
CA GLU A 36 2.30 4.70 -13.02
C GLU A 36 1.10 5.54 -12.57
N CYS A 37 0.75 5.49 -11.29
CA CYS A 37 -0.42 6.18 -10.74
C CYS A 37 -0.11 7.22 -9.66
N GLU A 38 1.16 7.42 -9.31
CA GLU A 38 1.60 8.36 -8.28
C GLU A 38 1.05 8.10 -6.87
N GLU A 39 0.43 6.94 -6.64
CA GLU A 39 -0.04 6.54 -5.31
C GLU A 39 1.15 6.23 -4.39
N PRO A 40 1.12 6.66 -3.11
CA PRO A 40 2.19 6.34 -2.16
C PRO A 40 2.01 4.92 -1.61
N VAL A 41 2.95 4.03 -1.94
CA VAL A 41 2.89 2.60 -1.61
C VAL A 41 4.09 2.21 -0.72
N PRO A 42 3.92 1.30 0.25
CA PRO A 42 5.04 0.70 0.97
C PRO A 42 6.05 0.06 0.00
N LYS A 43 7.34 0.34 0.22
CA LYS A 43 8.44 -0.17 -0.61
C LYS A 43 8.40 -1.70 -0.74
N GLU A 44 8.05 -2.39 0.34
CA GLU A 44 7.96 -3.86 0.38
C GLU A 44 6.82 -4.43 -0.48
N THR A 45 5.75 -3.67 -0.72
CA THR A 45 4.56 -4.13 -1.47
C THR A 45 4.46 -3.52 -2.87
N MET A 46 5.44 -2.73 -3.31
CA MET A 46 5.37 -2.03 -4.60
C MET A 46 5.23 -3.00 -5.79
N GLU A 47 5.94 -4.13 -5.75
CA GLU A 47 5.83 -5.15 -6.80
C GLU A 47 4.43 -5.76 -6.88
N GLU A 48 3.81 -6.07 -5.73
CA GLU A 48 2.45 -6.59 -5.67
C GLU A 48 1.44 -5.55 -6.13
N HIS A 49 1.60 -4.29 -5.71
CA HIS A 49 0.79 -3.17 -6.17
C HIS A 49 0.81 -3.04 -7.69
N CYS A 50 1.98 -3.04 -8.34
CA CYS A 50 2.06 -2.96 -9.79
C CYS A 50 1.41 -4.17 -10.48
N LYS A 51 1.54 -5.37 -9.92
CA LYS A 51 0.90 -6.58 -10.47
C LYS A 51 -0.63 -6.54 -10.38
N LEU A 52 -1.18 -6.03 -9.28
CA LEU A 52 -2.62 -6.03 -9.06
C LEU A 52 -3.30 -4.85 -9.77
N GLU A 53 -2.69 -3.67 -9.71
CA GLU A 53 -3.35 -2.43 -10.13
C GLU A 53 -2.97 -2.01 -11.56
N HIS A 54 -1.78 -2.38 -12.05
CA HIS A 54 -1.24 -1.87 -13.33
C HIS A 54 -0.93 -2.95 -14.37
N GLN A 55 -0.97 -4.23 -14.00
CA GLN A 55 -0.76 -5.31 -14.96
C GLN A 55 -1.99 -5.48 -15.86
N GLN A 56 -1.90 -4.97 -17.08
CA GLN A 56 -2.93 -5.17 -18.11
C GLN A 56 -2.97 -6.65 -18.53
N GLY A 57 -3.90 -7.40 -17.91
CA GLY A 57 -4.31 -8.74 -18.32
C GLY A 57 -3.38 -9.87 -17.89
N LYS A 58 -3.73 -10.54 -16.78
CA LYS A 58 -4.02 -12.00 -16.69
C LYS A 58 -4.07 -12.45 -15.22
N GLU A 59 -5.29 -12.70 -14.75
CA GLU A 59 -5.67 -13.86 -13.95
C GLU A 59 -4.70 -14.28 -12.82
N PHE A 60 -4.70 -13.54 -11.70
CA PHE A 60 -4.11 -14.03 -10.45
C PHE A 60 -5.12 -13.96 -9.30
N GLN A 61 -6.13 -14.83 -9.38
CA GLN A 61 -6.94 -15.24 -8.24
C GLN A 61 -6.98 -16.76 -8.18
N LEU A 62 -5.86 -17.39 -7.84
CA LEU A 62 -5.90 -18.74 -7.30
C LEU A 62 -4.73 -18.91 -6.34
N LEU A 63 -5.01 -19.51 -5.17
CA LEU A 63 -4.10 -19.81 -4.06
C LEU A 63 -4.10 -18.80 -2.91
N LYS A 64 -5.27 -18.44 -2.38
CA LYS A 64 -5.42 -18.40 -0.92
C LYS A 64 -6.47 -19.42 -0.48
N GLY A 65 -6.00 -20.51 0.15
CA GLY A 65 -6.84 -21.36 0.99
C GLY A 65 -7.38 -22.67 0.39
N LYS A 66 -6.52 -23.57 -0.10
CA LYS A 66 -6.87 -25.02 -0.07
C LYS A 66 -6.45 -25.58 1.28
N SER A 67 -7.25 -25.32 2.31
CA SER A 67 -7.20 -26.15 3.52
C SER A 67 -7.87 -27.48 3.20
N THR A 68 -7.04 -28.44 2.86
CA THR A 68 -7.35 -29.86 2.84
C THR A 68 -7.94 -30.26 4.20
N VAL A 69 -9.23 -30.57 4.23
CA VAL A 69 -9.79 -31.46 5.24
C VAL A 69 -10.48 -32.60 4.50
N ILE A 70 -9.68 -33.62 4.23
CA ILE A 70 -10.17 -34.95 3.89
C ILE A 70 -10.60 -35.59 5.22
N ILE A 71 -11.90 -35.74 5.41
CA ILE A 71 -12.48 -36.75 6.31
C ILE A 71 -13.71 -37.26 5.55
N ALA A 72 -13.55 -38.26 4.68
CA ALA A 72 -13.54 -39.68 5.03
C ALA A 72 -14.82 -40.11 5.76
N THR A 73 -15.70 -40.78 4.99
CA THR A 73 -16.48 -41.97 5.39
C THR A 73 -17.39 -41.89 6.62
N LYS A 74 -18.71 -41.89 6.41
CA LYS A 74 -19.53 -43.11 6.36
C LYS A 74 -20.95 -42.82 5.87
#